data_AF-A0A918IKW6-F1
#
_entry.id   AF-A0A918IKW6-F1
#
_cell.length_a   1.000
_cell.length_b   1.000
_cell.length_c   1.000
_cell.angle_alpha   90.00
_cell.angle_beta   90.00
_cell.angle_gamma   90.00
#
_symmetry.space_group_name_H-M   'P 1'
#
loop_
_entity.id
_entity.type
_entity.pdbx_description
1 polymer ?
#
loop_
_entity_poly.entity_id
_entity_poly.type
_entity_poly.pdbx_seq_one_letter_code
_entity_poly.pdbx_strand_id
1 'polypeptide(L)'
;MGEPLPDPFGRGFERLCALRVRCCAMTQPFAQGEDHPACGICPAHRLPREGFVVYDRPSRECPFNPDDGLRYTADGIPACVHPDKVGVEPDRVAPPPEPPAQLVEEPRRRGWFRRR
;
A
#
# COMPACT_ATOMS: atom_id res chain seq x y z
N MET A 1 -59.02 27.65 2.69
CA MET A 1 -58.05 26.54 2.77
C MET A 1 -57.14 26.68 1.56
N GLY A 2 -55.93 27.19 1.79
CA GLY A 2 -54.91 27.37 0.75
C GLY A 2 -53.57 27.12 1.43
N GLU A 3 -52.90 26.05 1.02
CA GLU A 3 -51.69 25.54 1.65
C GLU A 3 -50.48 26.46 1.33
N PRO A 4 -49.57 26.71 2.29
CA PRO A 4 -48.40 27.54 2.06
C PRO A 4 -47.33 26.80 1.23
N LEU A 5 -46.74 27.52 0.26
CA LEU A 5 -45.58 27.10 -0.53
C LEU A 5 -44.35 26.83 0.38
N PRO A 6 -43.51 25.82 0.06
CA PRO A 6 -42.26 25.59 0.77
C PRO A 6 -41.14 26.58 0.39
N ASP A 7 -40.40 27.02 1.40
CA ASP A 7 -39.21 27.87 1.35
C ASP A 7 -38.07 27.31 0.46
N PRO A 8 -37.43 28.14 -0.39
CA PRO A 8 -36.35 27.69 -1.27
C PRO A 8 -34.95 27.63 -0.62
N PHE A 9 -34.79 27.89 0.69
CA PHE A 9 -33.46 28.01 1.33
C PHE A 9 -33.26 27.14 2.60
N GLY A 10 -33.95 26.00 2.69
CA GLY A 10 -33.73 24.99 3.73
C GLY A 10 -32.52 24.10 3.42
N ARG A 11 -31.36 24.43 4.00
CA ARG A 11 -30.15 23.61 3.98
C ARG A 11 -30.43 22.23 4.58
N GLY A 12 -30.24 21.19 3.77
CA GLY A 12 -30.20 19.82 4.28
C GLY A 12 -30.24 18.85 3.11
N PHE A 13 -29.09 18.28 2.77
CA PHE A 13 -28.95 16.90 2.28
C PHE A 13 -27.46 16.60 2.06
N GLU A 14 -26.64 16.79 3.09
CA GLU A 14 -25.32 16.19 3.09
C GLU A 14 -25.43 14.71 3.45
N ARG A 15 -25.07 13.90 2.45
CA ARG A 15 -24.24 12.69 2.59
C ARG A 15 -24.97 11.39 2.93
N LEU A 16 -25.60 10.83 1.89
CA LEU A 16 -25.12 9.66 1.11
C LEU A 16 -23.89 8.84 1.59
N CYS A 17 -23.61 8.66 2.88
CA CYS A 17 -22.48 7.82 3.35
C CYS A 17 -22.88 6.60 4.19
N ALA A 18 -24.18 6.30 4.33
CA ALA A 18 -24.65 5.25 5.25
C ALA A 18 -25.00 3.89 4.60
N LEU A 19 -24.78 3.68 3.30
CA LEU A 19 -25.29 2.48 2.60
C LEU A 19 -24.27 1.64 1.82
N ARG A 20 -22.99 1.70 2.19
CA ARG A 20 -21.99 0.69 1.74
C ARG A 20 -21.18 0.12 2.90
N VAL A 21 -21.84 0.04 4.07
CA VAL A 21 -21.29 -0.35 5.39
C VAL A 21 -21.72 -1.77 5.80
N ARG A 22 -22.26 -2.59 4.88
CA ARG A 22 -22.80 -3.93 5.23
C ARG A 22 -22.26 -5.02 4.31
N CYS A 23 -21.07 -5.55 4.61
CA CYS A 23 -20.78 -7.00 4.48
C CYS A 23 -19.39 -7.48 4.96
N CYS A 24 -18.41 -6.64 5.29
CA CYS A 24 -17.14 -7.14 5.82
C CYS A 24 -17.19 -7.14 7.34
N ALA A 25 -17.34 -8.33 7.91
CA ALA A 25 -17.36 -8.60 9.34
C ALA A 25 -16.17 -7.97 10.09
N MET A 26 -16.43 -7.50 11.31
CA MET A 26 -15.64 -7.59 12.55
C MET A 26 -14.13 -7.91 12.49
N THR A 27 -13.39 -7.36 11.56
CA THR A 27 -11.98 -7.71 11.43
C THR A 27 -11.12 -6.52 11.87
N GLN A 28 -10.73 -6.54 13.14
CA GLN A 28 -9.90 -5.48 13.72
C GLN A 28 -8.54 -5.44 13.02
N PRO A 29 -7.98 -4.24 12.77
CA PRO A 29 -6.65 -4.15 12.18
C PRO A 29 -5.60 -4.76 13.12
N PHE A 30 -4.60 -5.42 12.54
CA PHE A 30 -3.59 -6.15 13.30
C PHE A 30 -2.77 -5.24 14.23
N ALA A 31 -2.34 -4.08 13.75
CA ALA A 31 -1.61 -3.09 14.52
C ALA A 31 -2.56 -2.06 15.14
N GLN A 32 -3.01 -2.33 16.38
CA GLN A 32 -3.73 -1.37 17.23
C GLN A 32 -2.77 -0.76 18.26
N GLY A 33 -2.54 0.56 18.22
CA GLY A 33 -1.79 1.28 19.27
C GLY A 33 -0.27 1.07 19.27
N GLU A 34 0.36 1.20 20.45
CA GLU A 34 1.82 1.08 20.67
C GLU A 34 2.35 -0.36 20.66
N ASP A 35 1.48 -1.36 20.60
CA ASP A 35 1.83 -2.78 20.66
C ASP A 35 2.72 -3.22 19.47
N HIS A 36 2.56 -2.54 18.33
CA HIS A 36 3.33 -2.79 17.12
C HIS A 36 3.84 -1.45 16.54
N PRO A 37 5.16 -1.20 16.50
CA PRO A 37 5.75 -0.01 15.86
C PRO A 37 5.72 -0.15 14.33
N ALA A 38 4.55 -0.45 13.78
CA ALA A 38 4.31 -0.59 12.37
C ALA A 38 4.52 0.77 11.66
N CYS A 39 4.97 0.72 10.40
CA CYS A 39 5.13 1.93 9.60
C CYS A 39 3.77 2.62 9.40
N GLY A 40 3.72 3.95 9.28
CA GLY A 40 2.45 4.67 9.10
C GLY A 40 1.62 4.28 7.86
N ILE A 41 2.25 3.64 6.87
CA ILE A 41 1.61 3.07 5.67
C ILE A 41 1.50 1.54 5.72
N CYS A 42 1.71 0.90 6.86
CA CYS A 42 1.70 -0.55 6.98
C CYS A 42 0.28 -1.10 6.76
N PRO A 43 0.12 -2.21 5.99
CA PRO A 43 -1.19 -2.85 5.86
C PRO A 43 -1.76 -3.33 7.19
N ALA A 44 -0.92 -3.62 8.19
CA ALA A 44 -1.34 -4.02 9.54
C ALA A 44 -2.23 -2.97 10.25
N HIS A 45 -2.14 -1.68 9.90
CA HIS A 45 -3.01 -0.66 10.48
C HIS A 45 -4.42 -0.65 9.89
N ARG A 46 -4.63 -1.29 8.73
CA ARG A 46 -5.90 -1.28 8.00
C ARG A 46 -6.54 -2.67 7.92
N LEU A 47 -5.74 -3.72 8.03
CA LEU A 47 -6.13 -5.10 7.77
C LEU A 47 -5.79 -6.01 8.95
N PRO A 48 -6.57 -7.08 9.14
CA PRO A 48 -6.19 -8.19 10.03
C PRO A 48 -4.92 -8.87 9.57
N ARG A 49 -4.38 -9.74 10.44
CA ARG A 49 -3.25 -10.60 10.10
C ARG A 49 -3.45 -11.42 8.82
N GLU A 50 -4.65 -11.96 8.61
CA GLU A 50 -5.00 -12.78 7.44
C GLU A 50 -5.20 -11.96 6.14
N GLY A 51 -5.27 -10.63 6.25
CA GLY A 51 -5.49 -9.73 5.12
C GLY A 51 -4.20 -9.23 4.45
N PHE A 52 -3.04 -9.55 5.01
CA PHE A 52 -1.75 -9.17 4.45
C PHE A 52 -0.69 -10.26 4.65
N VAL A 53 0.32 -10.25 3.78
CA VAL A 53 1.45 -11.19 3.82
C VAL A 53 2.69 -10.49 4.33
N VAL A 54 3.51 -11.16 5.14
CA VAL A 54 4.78 -10.63 5.61
C VAL A 54 5.93 -11.32 4.87
N TYR A 55 6.75 -10.53 4.19
CA TYR A 55 8.00 -10.97 3.57
C TYR A 55 9.18 -10.63 4.48
N ASP A 56 10.24 -11.46 4.46
CA ASP A 56 11.49 -11.16 5.17
C ASP A 56 12.21 -9.93 4.59
N ARG A 57 12.11 -9.72 3.27
CA ARG A 57 12.74 -8.60 2.56
C ARG A 57 11.97 -8.23 1.29
N PRO A 58 12.13 -7.01 0.77
CA PRO A 58 11.53 -6.61 -0.50
C PRO A 58 12.06 -7.48 -1.66
N SER A 59 11.15 -7.87 -2.56
CA SER A 59 11.44 -8.76 -3.68
C SER A 59 10.65 -8.35 -4.93
N ARG A 60 10.98 -8.93 -6.09
CA ARG A 60 10.22 -8.75 -7.33
C ARG A 60 8.82 -9.35 -7.26
N GLU A 61 8.59 -10.31 -6.37
CA GLU A 61 7.28 -10.92 -6.15
C GLU A 61 6.34 -10.02 -5.34
N CYS A 62 6.89 -8.98 -4.68
CA CYS A 62 6.13 -7.95 -3.99
C CYS A 62 6.48 -6.53 -4.49
N PRO A 63 6.12 -6.19 -5.75
CA PRO A 63 6.37 -4.86 -6.30
C PRO A 63 5.72 -3.76 -5.46
N PHE A 64 6.40 -2.62 -5.40
CA PHE A 64 5.90 -1.41 -4.75
C PHE A 64 4.94 -0.66 -5.69
N ASN A 65 3.74 -0.32 -5.20
CA ASN A 65 2.77 0.50 -5.89
C ASN A 65 2.89 1.97 -5.43
N PRO A 66 3.27 2.92 -6.30
CA PRO A 66 3.40 4.32 -5.93
C PRO A 66 2.05 5.02 -5.65
N ASP A 67 0.92 4.52 -6.17
CA ASP A 67 -0.39 5.17 -6.00
C ASP A 67 -0.90 5.09 -4.55
N ASP A 68 -0.63 3.98 -3.86
CA ASP A 68 -1.10 3.73 -2.48
C ASP A 68 0.03 3.54 -1.46
N GLY A 69 1.28 3.41 -1.92
CA GLY A 69 2.46 3.23 -1.10
C GLY A 69 2.62 1.82 -0.54
N LEU A 70 1.78 0.86 -0.92
CA LEU A 70 1.86 -0.53 -0.48
C LEU A 70 2.66 -1.39 -1.45
N ARG A 71 3.10 -2.54 -0.98
CA ARG A 71 3.61 -3.62 -1.83
C ARG A 71 2.53 -4.66 -1.99
N TYR A 72 2.45 -5.34 -3.14
CA TYR A 72 1.44 -6.36 -3.38
C TYR A 72 2.06 -7.65 -3.87
N THR A 73 1.54 -8.78 -3.42
CA THR A 73 1.81 -10.09 -4.02
C THR A 73 1.24 -10.16 -5.44
N ALA A 74 1.63 -11.19 -6.21
CA ALA A 74 1.04 -11.48 -7.53
C ALA A 74 -0.50 -11.64 -7.47
N ASP A 75 -1.04 -12.06 -6.32
CA ASP A 75 -2.47 -12.23 -6.08
C ASP A 75 -3.19 -10.91 -5.71
N GLY A 76 -2.47 -9.79 -5.65
CA GLY A 76 -3.02 -8.49 -5.25
C GLY A 76 -3.21 -8.34 -3.73
N ILE A 77 -2.63 -9.24 -2.93
CA ILE A 77 -2.67 -9.15 -1.46
C ILE A 77 -1.57 -8.18 -0.99
N PRO A 78 -1.87 -7.18 -0.14
CA PRO A 78 -0.88 -6.26 0.35
C PRO A 78 0.18 -6.96 1.21
N ALA A 79 1.42 -6.51 1.09
CA ALA A 79 2.59 -7.14 1.67
C ALA A 79 3.35 -6.16 2.58
N CYS A 80 3.67 -6.60 3.79
CA CYS A 80 4.64 -5.94 4.67
C CYS A 80 6.03 -6.58 4.47
N VAL A 81 7.08 -5.78 4.50
CA VAL A 81 8.48 -6.24 4.39
C VAL A 81 9.28 -6.01 5.69
N HIS A 82 8.57 -5.80 6.80
CA HIS A 82 9.18 -5.50 8.11
C HIS A 82 8.58 -6.43 9.18
N PRO A 83 8.99 -7.71 9.23
CA PRO A 83 8.51 -8.65 10.23
C PRO A 83 8.77 -8.15 11.66
N ASP A 84 9.95 -7.57 11.93
CA ASP A 84 10.31 -7.03 13.26
C ASP A 84 9.38 -5.91 13.74
N LYS A 85 8.90 -5.06 12.82
CA LYS A 85 8.01 -3.94 13.16
C LYS A 85 6.58 -4.39 13.45
N VAL A 86 6.19 -5.52 12.88
CA VAL A 86 4.88 -6.13 13.06
C VAL A 86 4.91 -7.19 14.18
N GLY A 87 6.09 -7.62 14.60
CA GLY A 87 6.26 -8.65 15.64
C GLY A 87 5.79 -10.04 15.19
N VAL A 88 5.84 -10.33 13.88
CA VAL A 88 5.40 -11.60 13.30
C VAL A 88 6.52 -12.26 12.52
N GLU A 89 6.56 -13.59 12.56
CA GLU A 89 7.44 -14.35 11.68
C GLU A 89 7.04 -14.13 10.21
N PRO A 90 8.03 -14.05 9.29
CA PRO A 90 7.76 -13.86 7.87
C PRO A 90 7.01 -15.07 7.30
N ASP A 91 5.87 -14.83 6.65
CA ASP A 91 5.09 -15.85 5.94
C ASP A 91 5.83 -16.36 4.70
N ARG A 92 6.62 -15.50 4.07
CA ARG A 92 7.32 -15.79 2.81
C ARG A 92 8.76 -15.30 2.87
N VAL A 93 9.67 -16.17 2.44
CA VAL A 93 11.08 -15.80 2.24
C VAL A 93 11.27 -15.41 0.78
N ALA A 94 11.75 -14.19 0.54
CA ALA A 94 12.03 -13.68 -0.79
C ALA A 94 13.12 -14.53 -1.49
N PRO A 95 12.96 -14.83 -2.78
CA PRO A 95 13.95 -15.55 -3.57
C PRO A 95 15.24 -14.72 -3.68
N PRO A 96 16.43 -15.36 -3.72
CA PRO A 96 17.72 -14.68 -3.85
C PRO A 96 17.67 -13.58 -4.92
N PRO A 97 18.28 -12.40 -4.68
CA PRO A 97 18.27 -11.34 -5.68
C PRO A 97 18.92 -11.85 -6.97
N GLU A 98 18.27 -11.60 -8.11
CA GLU A 98 18.89 -11.84 -9.40
C GLU A 98 20.17 -11.00 -9.51
N PRO A 99 21.25 -11.55 -10.08
CA PRO A 99 22.45 -10.77 -10.33
C PRO A 99 22.08 -9.56 -11.21
N PRO A 100 22.66 -8.39 -10.94
CA PRO A 100 22.35 -7.20 -11.74
C PRO A 100 22.62 -7.52 -13.21
N ALA A 101 21.68 -7.16 -14.08
CA ALA A 101 21.92 -7.20 -15.51
C ALA A 101 23.18 -6.39 -15.78
N GLN A 102 24.18 -7.03 -16.40
CA GLN A 102 25.42 -6.37 -16.75
C GLN A 102 25.05 -5.21 -17.68
N LEU A 103 25.12 -3.98 -17.17
CA LEU A 103 25.08 -2.80 -18.01
C LEU A 103 26.30 -2.93 -18.93
N VAL A 104 26.06 -3.35 -20.17
CA VAL A 104 27.07 -3.28 -21.22
C VAL A 104 27.41 -1.81 -21.35
N GLU A 105 28.54 -1.45 -20.75
CA GLU A 105 29.06 -0.09 -20.75
C GLU A 105 29.40 0.25 -22.19
N GLU A 106 28.53 1.02 -22.85
CA GLU A 106 28.82 1.47 -24.22
C GLU A 106 30.16 2.22 -24.20
N PRO A 107 31.09 1.90 -25.13
CA PRO A 107 32.37 2.55 -25.16
C PRO A 107 32.15 4.04 -25.39
N ARG A 108 32.46 4.83 -24.36
CA ARG A 108 32.46 6.28 -24.37
C ARG A 108 33.32 6.75 -25.54
N ARG A 109 32.69 7.11 -26.67
CA ARG A 109 33.41 7.59 -27.85
C ARG A 109 34.16 8.86 -27.45
N ARG A 110 35.50 8.78 -27.38
CA ARG A 110 36.38 9.93 -27.20
C ARG A 110 36.27 10.81 -28.43
N GLY A 111 35.32 11.75 -28.39
CA GLY A 111 35.09 12.76 -29.41
C GLY A 111 36.08 13.92 -29.28
N TRP A 112 37.19 13.83 -30.01
CA TRP A 112 37.85 14.94 -30.75
C TRP A 112 37.85 16.33 -30.09
N PHE A 113 38.70 16.56 -29.08
CA PHE A 113 39.21 17.91 -28.84
C PHE A 113 40.17 18.29 -29.99
N ARG A 114 39.64 19.03 -30.98
CA ARG A 114 40.43 19.83 -31.92
C ARG A 114 40.33 21.31 -31.54
N ARG A 115 41.48 21.99 -31.62
CA ARG A 115 41.72 23.46 -31.66
C ARG A 115 41.75 24.18 -30.31
N ARG A 116 42.95 24.58 -29.85
CA ARG A 116 43.53 25.89 -30.18
C ARG A 116 45.04 25.88 -29.93
#